data_AF-A0A0M9DXJ9-F1
#
_entry.id   AF-A0A0M9DXJ9-F1
#
_cell.length_a   1.000
_cell.length_b   1.000
_cell.length_c   1.000
_cell.angle_alpha   90.00
_cell.angle_beta   90.00
_cell.angle_gamma   90.00
#
_symmetry.space_group_name_H-M   'P 1'
#
loop_
_entity.id
_entity.type
_entity.pdbx_description
1 polymer ?
#
loop_
_entity_poly.entity_id
_entity_poly.type
_entity_poly.pdbx_seq_one_letter_code
_entity_poly.pdbx_strand_id
1 'polypeptide(L)' 'MSNNYKNYRPAIISQSIFLELDEFRRFRHIVRNVYTTSLAPDRMKTIMNNLSATWKQLKDELHAFAEFLENQTS' A
#
# COMPACT_ATOMS: atom_id res chain seq x y z
N MET A 1 -28.23 -1.69 18.76
CA MET A 1 -28.60 -1.97 17.36
C MET A 1 -27.47 -1.43 16.49
N SER A 2 -26.58 -2.31 16.03
CA SER A 2 -25.36 -1.93 15.31
C SER A 2 -25.71 -1.66 13.85
N ASN A 3 -25.84 -0.38 13.48
CA ASN A 3 -26.12 0.01 12.11
C ASN A 3 -25.00 -0.46 11.17
N ASN A 4 -25.43 -1.11 10.09
CA ASN A 4 -24.61 -1.86 9.17
C ASN A 4 -23.98 -0.88 8.15
N TYR A 5 -22.93 -0.13 8.54
CA TYR A 5 -22.27 0.87 7.69
C TYR A 5 -21.37 0.29 6.58
N LYS A 6 -21.59 -0.97 6.18
CA LYS A 6 -20.75 -1.68 5.19
C LYS A 6 -20.71 -0.98 3.82
N ASN A 7 -21.72 -0.18 3.48
CA ASN A 7 -21.84 0.48 2.17
C ASN A 7 -21.27 1.90 2.09
N TYR A 8 -20.87 2.51 3.22
CA TYR A 8 -20.37 3.90 3.21
C TYR A 8 -18.85 4.02 3.21
N ARG A 9 -18.13 2.92 3.41
CA ARG A 9 -16.67 2.95 3.48
C ARG A 9 -16.05 1.86 2.62
N PRO A 10 -16.06 2.03 1.28
CA PRO A 10 -15.26 1.21 0.39
C PRO A 10 -13.80 1.12 0.87
N ALA A 11 -13.20 -0.04 0.70
CA ALA A 11 -11.77 -0.22 0.92
C ALA A 11 -11.01 0.65 -0.10
N ILE A 12 -10.15 1.55 0.39
CA ILE A 12 -9.36 2.47 -0.45
C ILE A 12 -8.29 1.69 -1.23
N ILE A 13 -7.73 0.67 -0.61
CA ILE A 13 -6.70 -0.21 -1.18
C ILE A 13 -6.99 -1.65 -0.80
N SER A 14 -6.51 -2.59 -1.61
CA SER A 14 -6.59 -4.02 -1.31
C SER A 14 -5.66 -4.41 -0.16
N GLN A 15 -5.98 -5.54 0.48
CA GLN A 15 -5.13 -6.11 1.54
C GLN A 15 -3.73 -6.47 1.02
N SER A 16 -3.62 -6.87 -0.25
CA SER A 16 -2.34 -7.14 -0.92
C SER A 16 -1.47 -5.89 -0.98
N ILE A 17 -2.01 -4.77 -1.47
CA ILE A 17 -1.26 -3.51 -1.56
C ILE A 17 -0.89 -2.98 -0.18
N PHE A 18 -1.76 -3.16 0.81
CA PHE A 18 -1.44 -2.84 2.19
C PHE A 18 -0.20 -3.59 2.70
N LEU A 19 -0.10 -4.91 2.44
CA LEU A 19 1.05 -5.71 2.87
C LEU A 19 2.34 -5.28 2.19
N GLU A 20 2.30 -5.00 0.89
CA GLU A 20 3.46 -4.50 0.14
C GLU A 20 3.93 -3.14 0.67
N LEU A 21 3.00 -2.19 0.89
CA LEU A 21 3.31 -0.89 1.46
C LEU A 21 3.84 -0.99 2.90
N ASP A 22 3.36 -1.93 3.69
CA ASP A 22 3.90 -2.18 5.04
C ASP A 22 5.35 -2.67 4.97
N GLU A 23 5.70 -3.51 3.99
CA GLU A 23 7.08 -3.95 3.75
C GLU A 23 7.99 -2.77 3.38
N PHE A 24 7.54 -1.85 2.52
CA PHE A 24 8.25 -0.60 2.23
C PHE A 24 8.42 0.29 3.47
N ARG A 25 7.41 0.39 4.33
CA ARG A 25 7.49 1.16 5.60
C ARG A 25 8.48 0.54 6.57
N ARG A 26 8.45 -0.78 6.75
CA ARG A 26 9.42 -1.53 7.56
C ARG A 26 10.82 -1.37 7.02
N PHE A 27 10.99 -1.44 5.71
CA PHE A 27 12.27 -1.17 5.06
C PHE A 27 12.79 0.22 5.42
N ARG A 28 11.99 1.27 5.23
CA ARG A 28 12.37 2.64 5.61
C ARG A 28 12.75 2.75 7.09
N HIS A 29 12.03 2.06 7.97
CA HIS A 29 12.30 2.05 9.40
C HIS A 29 13.61 1.31 9.73
N ILE A 30 13.86 0.16 9.12
CA ILE A 30 15.08 -0.63 9.30
C ILE A 30 16.28 0.13 8.75
N VAL A 31 16.16 0.69 7.55
CA VAL A 31 17.18 1.53 6.94
C VAL A 31 17.52 2.67 7.87
N ARG A 32 16.54 3.47 8.32
CA ARG A 32 16.80 4.65 9.17
C ARG A 32 17.35 4.33 10.57
N ASN A 33 17.11 3.14 11.13
CA ASN A 33 17.54 2.77 12.49
C ASN A 33 18.71 1.78 12.56
N VAL A 34 18.97 1.00 11.50
CA VAL A 34 19.93 -0.14 11.49
C VAL A 34 21.09 0.10 10.53
N TYR A 35 21.39 1.36 10.20
CA TYR A 35 22.61 1.72 9.47
C TYR A 35 23.85 1.41 10.33
N THR A 36 24.43 0.22 10.16
CA THR A 36 25.89 -0.01 10.01
C THR A 36 26.25 -1.49 9.91
N THR A 37 25.51 -2.41 10.52
CA THR A 37 25.99 -3.80 10.72
C THR A 37 25.19 -4.92 10.04
N SER A 38 23.99 -4.65 9.52
CA SER A 38 23.13 -5.69 8.90
C SER A 38 22.34 -5.19 7.69
N LEU A 39 23.01 -4.47 6.78
CA LEU A 39 22.43 -4.23 5.46
C LEU A 39 22.26 -5.60 4.77
N ALA A 40 21.01 -5.98 4.48
CA ALA A 40 20.67 -7.17 3.71
C ALA A 40 20.43 -6.75 2.24
N PRO A 41 21.47 -6.66 1.39
CA PRO A 41 21.38 -6.18 0.01
C PRO A 41 20.38 -6.97 -0.84
N ASP A 42 20.24 -8.28 -0.61
CA ASP A 42 19.26 -9.11 -1.31
C ASP A 42 17.82 -8.69 -0.99
N ARG A 43 17.54 -8.37 0.27
CA ARG A 43 16.21 -7.91 0.70
C ARG A 43 15.88 -6.54 0.10
N MET A 44 16.87 -5.65 0.02
CA MET A 44 16.75 -4.37 -0.67
C MET A 44 16.39 -4.54 -2.14
N LYS A 45 17.12 -5.44 -2.83
CA LYS A 45 16.91 -5.69 -4.26
C LYS A 45 15.51 -6.18 -4.54
N THR A 46 14.99 -7.12 -3.75
CA THR A 46 13.61 -7.62 -3.89
C THR A 46 12.58 -6.51 -3.68
N ILE A 47 12.72 -5.71 -2.62
CA ILE A 47 11.79 -4.61 -2.33
C ILE A 47 11.82 -3.55 -3.45
N MET A 48 13.02 -3.19 -3.93
CA MET A 48 13.18 -2.24 -5.03
C MET A 48 12.61 -2.75 -6.35
N ASN A 49 12.77 -4.05 -6.65
CA ASN A 49 12.21 -4.66 -7.86
C ASN A 49 10.67 -4.61 -7.87
N ASN A 50 10.05 -4.80 -6.71
CA ASN A 50 8.59 -4.81 -6.59
C ASN A 50 7.98 -3.39 -6.61
N LEU A 51 8.75 -2.35 -6.30
CA LEU A 51 8.27 -0.97 -6.16
C LEU A 51 7.51 -0.46 -7.39
N SER A 52 7.99 -0.75 -8.60
CA SER A 52 7.34 -0.29 -9.83
C SER A 52 5.96 -0.93 -10.01
N ALA A 53 5.84 -2.23 -9.73
CA ALA A 53 4.61 -2.98 -9.83
C ALA A 53 3.60 -2.54 -8.74
N THR A 54 4.06 -2.46 -7.48
CA THR A 54 3.24 -1.96 -6.36
C THR A 54 2.74 -0.55 -6.62
N TRP A 55 3.58 0.35 -7.14
CA TRP A 55 3.17 1.72 -7.45
C TRP A 55 2.14 1.79 -8.57
N LYS A 56 2.26 0.94 -9.59
CA LYS A 56 1.25 0.85 -10.65
C LYS A 56 -0.10 0.40 -10.08
N GLN A 57 -0.12 -0.70 -9.34
CA GLN A 57 -1.34 -1.23 -8.74
C GLN A 57 -1.98 -0.27 -7.74
N LEU A 58 -1.19 0.40 -6.90
CA LEU A 58 -1.70 1.42 -5.98
C LEU A 58 -2.39 2.57 -6.73
N LYS A 59 -1.81 3.05 -7.84
CA LYS A 59 -2.45 4.09 -8.64
C LYS A 59 -3.75 3.62 -9.27
N ASP A 60 -3.79 2.40 -9.79
CA ASP A 60 -4.99 1.82 -10.39
C ASP A 60 -6.10 1.69 -9.34
N GLU A 61 -5.79 1.25 -8.12
CA GLU A 61 -6.75 1.16 -7.01
C GLU A 61 -7.25 2.53 -6.54
N LEU A 62 -6.36 3.53 -6.45
CA LEU A 62 -6.74 4.89 -6.09
C LEU A 62 -7.61 5.55 -7.17
N HIS A 63 -7.35 5.26 -8.45
CA HIS A 63 -8.16 5.77 -9.55
C HIS A 63 -9.56 5.15 -9.52
N ALA A 64 -9.65 3.83 -9.37
CA ALA A 64 -10.93 3.13 -9.22
C ALA A 64 -11.73 3.65 -8.00
N PHE A 65 -11.03 3.97 -6.91
CA PHE A 65 -11.65 4.58 -5.74
C PHE A 65 -12.14 6.01 -6.01
N ALA A 66 -11.38 6.82 -6.75
CA ALA A 66 -11.81 8.17 -7.13
C ALA A 66 -13.03 8.13 -8.06
N GLU A 67 -13.02 7.28 -9.08
CA GLU A 67 -14.17 7.03 -9.97
C GLU A 67 -15.40 6.59 -9.17
N PHE A 68 -15.23 5.73 -8.17
CA PHE A 68 -16.31 5.32 -7.29
C PHE A 68 -16.93 6.52 -6.55
N LEU A 69 -16.12 7.43 -6.00
CA LEU A 69 -16.62 8.61 -5.29
C LEU A 69 -17.35 9.58 -6.22
N GLU A 70 -16.83 9.80 -7.42
CA GLU A 70 -17.48 10.64 -8.43
C GLU A 70 -18.85 10.08 -8.83
N ASN A 71 -18.94 8.77 -9.03
CA ASN A 71 -20.19 8.08 -9.36
C ASN A 71 -21.20 8.03 -8.19
N GLN A 72 -20.77 8.24 -6.93
CA GLN A 72 -21.68 8.37 -5.79
C GLN A 72 -22.28 9.77 -5.62
N THR A 73 -21.77 10.76 -6.35
CA THR A 73 -22.15 12.17 -6.19
C THR A 73 -23.10 12.66 -7.31
N SER A 74 -23.36 11.83 -8.33
CA SER A 74 -24.37 12.05 -9.40
C SER A 74 -25.67 11.30 -9.10
#